data_AF-D8F1X6-F1
#
_entry.id   AF-D8F1X6-F1
#
_cell.length_a   1.000
_cell.length_b   1.000
_cell.length_c   1.000
_cell.angle_alpha   90.00
_cell.angle_beta   90.00
_cell.angle_gamma   90.00
#
_symmetry.space_group_name_H-M   'P 1'
#
loop_
_entity.id
_entity.type
_entity.pdbx_description
1 polymer ?
#
loop_
_entity_poly.entity_id
_entity_poly.type
_entity_poly.pdbx_seq_one_letter_code
_entity_poly.pdbx_strand_id
1 'polypeptide(L)'
;MKKSSQYLERRGKCQRIQWKKVYLKVMWKSKKLFEFVEDNAASMDAYTMEQNIFFKILAIGLSAMKGYFAQKGTGDVGASLDLEDGTVLKRQKSPSDRNYFSVFGKLSVPRTCYRADGVNGVMPLDAQANLPERSYSYLLQEWMDLLSIRDSFGESSTS
;
A
#
# COMPACT_ATOMS: atom_id res chain seq x y z
N MET A 1 19.09 -14.96 -24.12
CA MET A 1 18.47 -13.61 -24.09
C MET A 1 16.95 -13.57 -24.38
N LYS A 2 16.30 -14.57 -24.99
CA LYS A 2 14.84 -14.54 -25.31
C LYS A 2 13.87 -14.58 -24.11
N LYS A 3 14.27 -15.14 -22.95
CA LYS A 3 13.40 -15.27 -21.77
C LYS A 3 13.03 -13.93 -21.08
N SER A 4 13.92 -12.93 -21.15
CA SER A 4 13.72 -11.62 -20.49
C SER A 4 12.66 -10.76 -21.21
N SER A 5 12.69 -10.74 -22.55
CA SER A 5 11.72 -9.99 -23.38
C SER A 5 10.29 -10.55 -23.24
N GLN A 6 10.14 -11.88 -23.22
CA GLN A 6 8.84 -12.54 -23.06
C GLN A 6 8.26 -12.36 -21.63
N TYR A 7 9.13 -12.21 -20.61
CA TYR A 7 8.73 -11.92 -19.24
C TYR A 7 8.20 -10.49 -19.08
N LEU A 8 8.91 -9.51 -19.64
CA LEU A 8 8.50 -8.10 -19.61
C LEU A 8 7.16 -7.88 -20.33
N GLU A 9 6.94 -8.55 -21.46
CA GLU A 9 5.68 -8.45 -22.21
C GLU A 9 4.49 -9.10 -21.48
N ARG A 10 4.70 -10.27 -20.84
CA ARG A 10 3.69 -10.91 -19.99
C ARG A 10 3.39 -10.10 -18.73
N ARG A 11 4.42 -9.50 -18.11
CA ARG A 11 4.29 -8.59 -16.97
C ARG A 11 3.45 -7.38 -17.37
N GLY A 12 3.75 -6.75 -18.51
CA GLY A 12 2.97 -5.63 -19.05
C GLY A 12 1.50 -5.96 -19.31
N LYS A 13 1.20 -7.12 -19.91
CA LYS A 13 -0.20 -7.57 -20.14
C LYS A 13 -0.94 -7.87 -18.83
N CYS A 14 -0.30 -8.60 -17.90
CA CYS A 14 -0.87 -8.90 -16.58
C CYS A 14 -1.16 -7.62 -15.78
N GLN A 15 -0.22 -6.68 -15.81
CA GLN A 15 -0.29 -5.39 -15.13
C GLN A 15 -1.42 -4.51 -15.69
N ARG A 16 -1.63 -4.51 -17.01
CA ARG A 16 -2.74 -3.80 -17.66
C ARG A 16 -4.12 -4.35 -17.26
N ILE A 17 -4.24 -5.67 -17.10
CA ILE A 17 -5.48 -6.33 -16.63
C ILE A 17 -5.72 -6.03 -15.15
N GLN A 18 -4.66 -6.10 -14.33
CA GLN A 18 -4.73 -5.81 -12.90
C GLN A 18 -5.11 -4.35 -12.63
N TRP A 19 -4.58 -3.42 -13.43
CA TRP A 19 -4.96 -2.01 -13.36
C TRP A 19 -6.42 -1.81 -13.82
N LYS A 20 -6.86 -2.45 -14.90
CA LYS A 20 -8.29 -2.36 -15.27
C LYS A 20 -9.23 -2.78 -14.14
N LYS A 21 -8.88 -3.84 -13.39
CA LYS A 21 -9.65 -4.28 -12.21
C LYS A 21 -9.65 -3.26 -11.08
N VAL A 22 -8.50 -2.69 -10.74
CA VAL A 22 -8.41 -1.68 -9.67
C VAL A 22 -9.16 -0.41 -10.06
N TYR A 23 -9.00 0.06 -11.30
CA TYR A 23 -9.72 1.23 -11.82
C TYR A 23 -11.23 1.06 -11.72
N LEU A 24 -11.76 -0.07 -12.23
CA LEU A 24 -13.19 -0.37 -12.15
C LEU A 24 -13.69 -0.41 -10.70
N LYS A 25 -12.89 -0.98 -9.78
CA LYS A 25 -13.23 -1.02 -8.35
C LYS A 25 -13.28 0.36 -7.72
N VAL A 26 -12.32 1.23 -8.05
CA VAL A 26 -12.28 2.63 -7.59
C VAL A 26 -13.51 3.38 -8.12
N MET A 27 -13.76 3.33 -9.43
CA MET A 27 -14.89 4.00 -10.06
C MET A 27 -16.23 3.55 -9.48
N TRP A 28 -16.40 2.24 -9.26
CA TRP A 28 -17.61 1.70 -8.64
C TRP A 28 -17.80 2.22 -7.20
N LYS A 29 -16.73 2.27 -6.39
CA LYS A 29 -16.78 2.82 -5.03
C LYS A 29 -17.09 4.32 -5.02
N SER A 30 -16.50 5.08 -5.94
CA SER A 30 -16.78 6.51 -6.09
C SER A 30 -18.24 6.74 -6.46
N LYS A 31 -18.79 5.96 -7.40
CA LYS A 31 -20.22 6.02 -7.72
C LYS A 31 -21.09 5.73 -6.48
N LYS A 32 -20.76 4.66 -5.76
CA LYS A 32 -21.47 4.26 -4.52
C LYS A 32 -21.38 5.30 -3.40
N LEU A 33 -20.32 6.10 -3.36
CA LEU A 33 -20.20 7.22 -2.44
C LEU A 33 -21.24 8.30 -2.77
N PHE A 34 -21.35 8.72 -4.03
CA PHE A 34 -22.32 9.75 -4.41
C PHE A 34 -23.77 9.27 -4.32
N GLU A 35 -24.06 8.03 -4.72
CA GLU A 35 -25.37 7.41 -4.49
C GLU A 35 -25.75 7.44 -3.00
N PHE A 36 -24.81 7.10 -2.11
CA PHE A 36 -25.07 7.17 -0.68
C PHE A 36 -25.40 8.59 -0.19
N VAL A 37 -24.72 9.61 -0.71
CA VAL A 37 -24.99 11.01 -0.33
C VAL A 37 -26.41 11.40 -0.77
N GLU A 38 -26.77 11.10 -2.02
CA GLU A 38 -28.10 11.37 -2.57
C GLU A 38 -29.20 10.67 -1.77
N ASP A 39 -29.01 9.39 -1.45
CA ASP A 39 -29.99 8.56 -0.73
C ASP A 39 -30.22 9.00 0.72
N ASN A 40 -29.28 9.73 1.34
CA ASN A 40 -29.30 10.02 2.78
C ASN A 40 -29.29 11.52 3.12
N ALA A 41 -29.25 12.41 2.14
CA ALA A 41 -29.16 13.86 2.37
C ALA A 41 -30.35 14.44 3.16
N ALA A 42 -31.54 13.85 3.04
CA ALA A 42 -32.73 14.33 3.75
C ALA A 42 -32.83 13.83 5.21
N SER A 43 -32.14 12.74 5.55
CA SER A 43 -32.30 12.04 6.83
C SER A 43 -31.10 12.17 7.76
N MET A 44 -29.91 12.43 7.24
CA MET A 44 -28.69 12.54 8.03
C MET A 44 -28.31 14.00 8.31
N ASP A 45 -27.84 14.26 9.52
CA ASP A 45 -27.16 15.51 9.84
C ASP A 45 -25.77 15.59 9.18
N ALA A 46 -25.19 16.79 9.16
CA ALA A 46 -23.92 17.06 8.51
C ALA A 46 -22.75 16.27 9.12
N TYR A 47 -22.73 16.06 10.43
CA TYR A 47 -21.65 15.34 11.12
C TYR A 47 -21.66 13.85 10.76
N THR A 48 -22.83 13.23 10.82
CA THR A 48 -23.03 11.83 10.41
C THR A 48 -22.70 11.65 8.93
N MET A 49 -23.12 12.59 8.07
CA MET A 49 -22.78 12.57 6.65
C MET A 49 -21.27 12.67 6.43
N GLU A 50 -20.59 13.58 7.12
CA GLU A 50 -19.13 13.77 7.03
C GLU A 50 -18.37 12.50 7.40
N GLN A 51 -18.70 11.86 8.52
CA GLN A 51 -18.07 10.60 8.92
C GLN A 51 -18.23 9.52 7.86
N ASN A 52 -19.44 9.36 7.31
CA ASN A 52 -19.72 8.35 6.30
C ASN A 52 -18.98 8.61 4.99
N ILE A 53 -18.92 9.88 4.55
CA ILE A 53 -18.14 10.29 3.40
C ILE A 53 -16.66 9.97 3.63
N PHE A 54 -16.12 10.35 4.79
CA PHE A 54 -14.72 10.11 5.17
C PHE A 54 -14.36 8.62 5.08
N PHE A 55 -15.11 7.72 5.73
CA PHE A 55 -14.83 6.28 5.68
C PHE A 55 -14.89 5.70 4.26
N LYS A 56 -15.81 6.18 3.42
CA LYS A 56 -15.92 5.76 2.01
C LYS A 56 -14.74 6.26 1.18
N ILE A 57 -14.28 7.50 1.39
CA ILE A 57 -13.06 8.03 0.77
C ILE A 57 -11.84 7.20 1.18
N LEU A 58 -11.69 6.85 2.46
CA LEU A 58 -10.60 5.96 2.90
C LEU A 58 -10.65 4.61 2.18
N ALA A 59 -11.84 4.02 1.99
CA ALA A 59 -11.98 2.77 1.26
C ALA A 59 -11.60 2.87 -0.24
N ILE A 60 -11.84 4.03 -0.86
CA ILE A 60 -11.37 4.36 -2.21
C ILE A 60 -9.85 4.47 -2.22
N GLY A 61 -9.27 5.26 -1.31
CA GLY A 61 -7.83 5.43 -1.15
C GLY A 61 -7.09 4.12 -0.92
N LEU A 62 -7.64 3.23 -0.07
CA LEU A 62 -7.06 1.90 0.17
C LEU A 62 -7.05 1.03 -1.09
N SER A 63 -8.07 1.16 -1.94
CA SER A 63 -8.13 0.46 -3.22
C SER A 63 -7.05 0.97 -4.19
N ALA A 64 -6.84 2.28 -4.23
CA ALA A 64 -5.76 2.89 -4.99
C ALA A 64 -4.37 2.47 -4.46
N MET A 65 -4.17 2.44 -3.14
CA MET A 65 -2.91 2.01 -2.52
C MET A 65 -2.57 0.54 -2.84
N LYS A 66 -3.59 -0.34 -2.84
CA LYS A 66 -3.43 -1.73 -3.31
C LYS A 66 -3.03 -1.77 -4.80
N GLY A 67 -3.58 -0.87 -5.61
CA GLY A 67 -3.19 -0.68 -7.01
C GLY A 67 -1.74 -0.26 -7.18
N TYR A 68 -1.26 0.66 -6.34
CA TYR A 68 0.14 1.09 -6.32
C TYR A 68 1.09 -0.09 -6.05
N PHE A 69 0.85 -0.88 -4.99
CA PHE A 69 1.69 -2.04 -4.69
C PHE A 69 1.59 -3.15 -5.74
N ALA A 70 0.41 -3.35 -6.31
CA ALA A 70 0.23 -4.22 -7.47
C ALA A 70 1.08 -3.79 -8.67
N GLN A 71 1.17 -2.48 -8.93
CA GLN A 71 1.97 -1.90 -10.00
C GLN A 71 3.47 -1.99 -9.70
N LYS A 72 3.91 -1.75 -8.46
CA LYS A 72 5.30 -1.95 -8.05
C LYS A 72 5.72 -3.42 -8.12
N GLY A 73 4.79 -4.34 -7.88
CA GLY A 73 5.04 -5.78 -7.82
C GLY A 73 5.73 -6.18 -6.52
N THR A 74 6.32 -7.37 -6.48
CA THR A 74 6.88 -7.97 -5.26
C THR A 74 8.33 -7.60 -4.98
N GLY A 75 8.97 -6.78 -5.82
CA GLY A 75 10.43 -6.59 -5.78
C GLY A 75 11.23 -7.79 -6.33
N ASP A 76 10.62 -8.62 -7.19
CA ASP A 76 11.34 -9.70 -7.89
C ASP A 76 12.35 -9.10 -8.90
N VAL A 77 13.63 -9.38 -8.65
CA VAL A 77 14.78 -8.96 -9.47
C VAL A 77 15.39 -10.12 -10.28
N GLY A 78 14.82 -11.33 -10.19
CA GLY A 78 15.33 -12.52 -10.87
C GLY A 78 15.56 -13.71 -9.93
N ALA A 79 16.33 -14.70 -10.40
CA ALA A 79 16.60 -15.94 -9.66
C ALA A 79 17.57 -15.75 -8.48
N SER A 80 18.48 -14.78 -8.61
CA SER A 80 19.46 -14.41 -7.60
C SER A 80 19.60 -12.89 -7.52
N LEU A 81 20.15 -12.42 -6.40
CA LEU A 81 20.54 -11.04 -6.15
C LEU A 81 21.99 -11.06 -5.70
N ASP A 82 22.85 -10.35 -6.42
CA ASP A 82 24.26 -10.23 -6.11
C ASP A 82 24.46 -8.99 -5.23
N LEU A 83 25.08 -9.16 -4.07
CA LEU A 83 25.44 -8.07 -3.16
C LEU A 83 26.81 -7.48 -3.53
N GLU A 84 27.07 -6.25 -3.08
CA GLU A 84 28.33 -5.54 -3.34
C GLU A 84 29.56 -6.26 -2.74
N ASP A 85 29.36 -7.05 -1.68
CA ASP A 85 30.40 -7.88 -1.06
C ASP A 85 30.68 -9.19 -1.81
N GLY A 86 30.02 -9.43 -2.96
CA GLY A 86 30.15 -10.64 -3.77
C GLY A 86 29.26 -11.80 -3.33
N THR A 87 28.46 -11.64 -2.26
CA THR A 87 27.52 -12.67 -1.80
C THR A 87 26.34 -12.80 -2.75
N VAL A 88 26.04 -14.03 -3.16
CA VAL A 88 24.89 -14.33 -4.04
C VAL A 88 23.71 -14.84 -3.21
N LEU A 89 22.65 -14.04 -3.13
CA LEU A 89 21.41 -14.40 -2.45
C LEU A 89 20.46 -15.10 -3.43
N LYS A 90 19.88 -16.23 -3.03
CA LYS A 90 18.89 -16.96 -3.85
C LYS A 90 17.48 -16.53 -3.52
N ARG A 91 16.64 -16.42 -4.54
CA ARG A 91 15.21 -16.17 -4.38
C ARG A 91 14.56 -17.31 -3.58
N GLN A 92 13.81 -16.96 -2.55
CA GLN A 92 12.98 -17.88 -1.77
C GLN A 92 11.70 -18.23 -2.53
N LYS A 93 11.24 -19.48 -2.36
CA LYS A 93 10.00 -19.98 -3.01
C LYS A 93 8.76 -19.34 -2.42
N SER A 94 8.72 -19.18 -1.11
CA SER A 94 7.58 -18.57 -0.41
C SER A 94 7.74 -17.04 -0.35
N PRO A 95 6.70 -16.27 -0.70
CA PRO A 95 6.71 -14.82 -0.50
C PRO A 95 6.75 -14.47 0.99
N SER A 96 7.36 -13.33 1.30
CA SER A 96 7.40 -12.74 2.64
C SER A 96 6.45 -11.55 2.70
N ASP A 97 5.22 -11.80 3.12
CA ASP A 97 4.21 -10.78 3.26
C ASP A 97 4.53 -9.83 4.43
N ARG A 98 4.26 -8.55 4.22
CA ARG A 98 4.42 -7.51 5.23
C ARG A 98 3.13 -6.74 5.43
N ASN A 99 2.75 -6.53 6.69
CA ASN A 99 1.67 -5.60 7.00
C ASN A 99 2.15 -4.17 6.72
N TYR A 100 1.34 -3.39 6.01
CA TYR A 100 1.55 -1.96 5.80
C TYR A 100 0.32 -1.20 6.29
N PHE A 101 0.53 -0.26 7.21
CA PHE A 101 -0.51 0.60 7.76
C PHE A 101 -0.43 1.95 7.08
N SER A 102 -1.36 2.21 6.17
CA SER A 102 -1.51 3.51 5.52
C SER A 102 -2.55 4.37 6.24
N VAL A 103 -2.59 5.67 5.95
CA VAL A 103 -3.71 6.54 6.36
C VAL A 103 -5.07 6.05 5.86
N PHE A 104 -5.09 5.26 4.79
CA PHE A 104 -6.31 4.67 4.23
C PHE A 104 -6.68 3.31 4.86
N GLY A 105 -5.84 2.80 5.77
CA GLY A 105 -6.01 1.51 6.43
C GLY A 105 -4.90 0.49 6.13
N LYS A 106 -5.10 -0.72 6.64
CA LYS A 106 -4.14 -1.83 6.59
C LYS A 106 -4.19 -2.60 5.26
N LEU A 107 -3.03 -2.97 4.72
CA LEU A 107 -2.90 -3.90 3.61
C LEU A 107 -1.70 -4.84 3.78
N SER A 108 -1.81 -6.05 3.24
CA SER A 108 -0.67 -6.97 3.10
C SER A 108 0.07 -6.66 1.80
N VAL A 109 1.39 -6.49 1.90
CA VAL A 109 2.29 -6.23 0.79
C VAL A 109 3.14 -7.49 0.57
N PRO A 110 2.89 -8.26 -0.51
CA PRO A 110 3.68 -9.44 -0.81
C PRO A 110 5.06 -9.04 -1.33
N ARG A 111 6.11 -9.62 -0.75
CA ARG A 111 7.51 -9.33 -1.13
C ARG A 111 8.26 -10.60 -1.49
N THR A 112 9.14 -10.47 -2.47
CA THR A 112 10.13 -11.52 -2.78
C THR A 112 11.29 -11.40 -1.81
N CYS A 113 11.62 -12.50 -1.14
CA CYS A 113 12.76 -12.59 -0.22
C CYS A 113 13.94 -13.25 -0.94
N TYR A 114 15.12 -12.66 -0.81
CA TYR A 114 16.40 -13.21 -1.27
C TYR A 114 17.26 -13.52 -0.05
N ARG A 115 17.78 -14.75 0.05
CA ARG A 115 18.55 -15.18 1.22
C ARG A 115 19.61 -16.21 0.83
N ALA A 116 20.71 -16.22 1.58
CA ALA A 116 21.71 -17.29 1.62
C ALA A 116 21.85 -17.80 3.06
N ASP A 117 22.42 -18.98 3.24
CA ASP A 117 22.61 -19.57 4.57
C ASP A 117 23.49 -18.67 5.43
N GLY A 118 23.06 -18.40 6.67
CA GLY A 118 23.77 -17.51 7.60
C GLY A 118 23.59 -16.00 7.35
N VAL A 119 22.90 -15.58 6.27
CA VAL A 119 22.66 -14.16 5.95
C VAL A 119 21.21 -13.77 6.21
N ASN A 120 20.98 -12.53 6.65
CA ASN A 120 19.64 -11.96 6.76
C ASN A 120 19.00 -11.80 5.38
N GLY A 121 17.69 -12.07 5.30
CA GLY A 121 16.97 -11.96 4.04
C GLY A 121 16.86 -10.51 3.56
N VAL A 122 17.06 -10.29 2.26
CA VAL A 122 16.88 -9.00 1.60
C VAL A 122 15.58 -9.01 0.83
N MET A 123 14.75 -7.97 1.00
CA MET A 123 13.51 -7.79 0.27
C MET A 123 13.61 -6.49 -0.56
N PRO A 124 13.92 -6.57 -1.87
CA PRO A 124 14.17 -5.40 -2.69
C PRO A 124 13.01 -4.39 -2.72
N LEU A 125 11.77 -4.86 -2.53
CA LEU A 125 10.60 -3.98 -2.49
C LEU A 125 10.70 -2.92 -1.38
N ASP A 126 11.35 -3.22 -0.26
CA ASP A 126 11.46 -2.30 0.88
C ASP A 126 12.21 -1.03 0.47
N ALA A 127 13.35 -1.16 -0.19
CA ALA A 127 14.08 -0.03 -0.74
C ALA A 127 13.32 0.65 -1.89
N GLN A 128 12.78 -0.14 -2.82
CA GLN A 128 12.09 0.38 -4.02
C GLN A 128 10.81 1.19 -3.72
N ALA A 129 10.17 0.93 -2.59
CA ALA A 129 8.97 1.62 -2.13
C ALA A 129 9.22 2.47 -0.86
N ASN A 130 10.48 2.60 -0.43
CA ASN A 130 10.89 3.28 0.80
C ASN A 130 10.02 2.89 2.00
N LEU A 131 9.90 1.58 2.24
CA LEU A 131 9.02 1.07 3.28
C LEU A 131 9.62 1.30 4.67
N PRO A 132 8.87 1.95 5.59
CA PRO A 132 9.34 2.25 6.93
C PRO A 132 9.49 0.96 7.74
N GLU A 133 10.47 0.89 8.63
CA GLU A 133 10.75 -0.31 9.45
C GLU A 133 9.54 -0.75 10.30
N ARG A 134 8.82 0.20 10.91
CA ARG A 134 7.70 -0.08 11.83
C ARG A 134 6.34 -0.34 11.16
N SER A 135 6.29 -0.64 9.86
CA SER A 135 5.06 -0.94 9.10
C SER A 135 4.05 0.20 8.93
N TYR A 136 4.10 1.27 9.73
CA TYR A 136 3.29 2.49 9.58
C TYR A 136 3.87 3.41 8.52
N SER A 137 3.09 3.79 7.52
CA SER A 137 3.49 4.76 6.50
C SER A 137 3.96 6.07 7.15
N TYR A 138 4.97 6.72 6.57
CA TYR A 138 5.45 8.01 7.07
C TYR A 138 4.33 9.05 7.20
N LEU A 139 3.43 9.11 6.21
CA LEU A 139 2.25 10.00 6.28
C LEU A 139 1.34 9.70 7.48
N LEU A 140 1.16 8.42 7.83
CA LEU A 140 0.40 8.04 9.01
C LEU A 140 1.14 8.41 10.30
N GLN A 141 2.48 8.33 10.33
CA GLN A 141 3.28 8.81 11.46
C GLN A 141 3.11 10.32 11.66
N GLU A 142 3.24 11.11 10.59
CA GLU A 142 3.02 12.56 10.63
C GLU A 142 1.62 12.94 11.14
N TRP A 143 0.59 12.17 10.75
CA TRP A 143 -0.77 12.40 11.24
C TRP A 143 -0.92 12.07 12.74
N MET A 144 -0.32 10.97 13.21
CA MET A 144 -0.32 10.64 14.64
C MET A 144 0.39 11.70 15.47
N ASP A 145 1.51 12.22 14.96
CA ASP A 145 2.27 13.28 15.62
C ASP A 145 1.48 14.59 15.66
N LEU A 146 0.84 14.99 14.55
CA LEU A 146 -0.03 16.17 14.50
C LEU A 146 -1.20 16.11 15.49
N LEU A 147 -1.84 14.94 15.62
CA LEU A 147 -2.93 14.75 16.57
C LEU A 147 -2.42 14.80 18.01
N SER A 148 -1.28 14.15 18.29
CA SER A 148 -0.66 14.16 19.61
C SER A 148 -0.25 15.56 20.07
N ILE A 149 0.28 16.38 19.15
CA ILE A 149 0.62 17.78 19.41
C ILE A 149 -0.64 18.59 19.76
N ARG A 150 -1.72 18.43 18.98
CA ARG A 150 -2.99 19.15 19.24
C ARG A 150 -3.58 18.82 20.61
N ASP A 151 -3.52 17.56 21.02
CA ASP A 151 -4.02 17.14 22.33
C ASP A 151 -3.23 17.83 23.47
N SER A 152 -1.89 17.89 23.36
CA SER A 152 -1.04 18.57 24.38
C SER A 152 -1.26 20.09 24.49
N PHE A 153 -1.63 20.77 23.41
CA PHE A 153 -1.99 22.21 23.45
C PHE A 153 -3.40 22.46 24.00
N GLY A 154 -4.32 21.52 23.78
CA GLY A 154 -5.66 21.56 24.38
C GLY A 154 -5.62 21.51 25.91
N GLU A 155 -4.75 20.66 26.47
CA GLU A 155 -4.59 20.51 27.93
C GLU A 155 -3.95 21.74 28.60
N SER A 156 -3.03 22.43 27.90
CA SER A 156 -2.33 23.61 28.43
C SER A 156 -3.14 24.92 28.35
N SER A 157 -4.23 24.94 27.58
CA SER A 157 -5.14 26.10 27.50
C SER A 157 -6.24 26.10 28.57
N THR A 158 -6.30 25.05 29.39
CA THR A 158 -7.31 24.85 30.45
C THR A 158 -6.74 24.86 31.88
N SER A 159 -5.51 25.35 32.08
CA SER A 159 -4.91 25.55 33.43
C SER A 159 -4.88 27.01 33.85
#